data_AF-A0A8H4T461-F1
#
_entry.id   AF-A0A8H4T461-F1
#
_cell.length_a   1.000
_cell.length_b   1.000
_cell.length_c   1.000
_cell.angle_alpha   90.00
_cell.angle_beta   90.00
_cell.angle_gamma   90.00
#
_symmetry.space_group_name_H-M   'P 1'
#
loop_
_entity.id
_entity.type
_entity.pdbx_description
1 polymer ?
#
loop_
_entity_poly.entity_id
_entity_poly.type
_entity_poly.pdbx_seq_one_letter_code
_entity_poly.pdbx_strand_id
1 'polypeptide(L)'
;MADDQISLPYLLAILVVSGLIIRYLFFGAPSPPQPTRSPEAFLRSREIAVERIQQMFPQADRRSILWDLQRNGGNIQSTTERILAGRLDTPPVTFQPPPPPGQSTPSSSSATASRQPDKPAQPDLITRYNLKDKLDTVSQEEQDAKGKGWSSNRDERQASLQRRRDEMILAARRKMEAKLAAEKAAQGS
;
A
#
# COMPACT_ATOMS: atom_id res chain seq x y z
N MET A 1 15.63 66.41 1.99
CA MET A 1 14.47 65.52 1.87
C MET A 1 14.46 65.07 0.43
N ALA A 2 14.94 63.85 0.15
CA ALA A 2 15.00 63.35 -1.22
C ALA A 2 13.64 62.73 -1.53
N ASP A 3 12.86 63.39 -2.36
CA ASP A 3 11.62 62.84 -2.93
C ASP A 3 12.00 61.69 -3.86
N ASP A 4 11.91 60.47 -3.34
CA ASP A 4 12.16 59.24 -4.07
C ASP A 4 11.00 59.02 -5.05
N GLN A 5 11.06 59.69 -6.20
CA GLN A 5 10.09 59.54 -7.30
C GLN A 5 10.23 58.15 -7.89
N ILE A 6 9.52 57.19 -7.29
CA ILE A 6 9.42 55.83 -7.80
C ILE A 6 8.78 55.91 -9.19
N SER A 7 9.59 55.64 -10.21
CA SER A 7 9.15 55.68 -11.60
C SER A 7 8.03 54.68 -11.83
N LEU A 8 6.96 55.12 -12.50
CA LEU A 8 5.81 54.29 -12.90
C LEU A 8 6.20 52.91 -13.49
N PRO A 9 7.21 52.79 -14.37
CA PRO A 9 7.63 51.46 -14.87
C PRO A 9 8.20 50.55 -13.77
N TYR A 10 8.86 51.09 -12.75
CA TYR A 10 9.42 50.30 -11.65
C TYR A 10 8.30 49.75 -10.75
N LEU A 11 7.25 50.53 -10.51
CA LEU A 11 6.06 50.06 -9.81
C LEU A 11 5.39 48.89 -10.55
N LEU A 12 5.28 48.98 -11.87
CA LEU A 12 4.70 47.93 -12.70
C LEU A 12 5.57 46.66 -12.68
N ALA A 13 6.89 46.81 -12.76
CA ALA A 13 7.83 45.69 -12.64
C ALA A 13 7.72 44.98 -11.27
N ILE A 14 7.64 45.74 -10.16
CA ILE A 14 7.44 45.18 -8.82
C ILE A 14 6.11 44.43 -8.73
N LEU A 15 5.03 44.95 -9.34
CA LEU A 15 3.72 44.29 -9.32
C LEU A 15 3.76 42.96 -10.08
N VAL A 16 4.42 42.90 -11.23
CA VAL A 16 4.58 41.66 -12.00
C VAL A 16 5.43 40.64 -11.24
N VAL A 17 6.56 41.06 -10.65
CA VAL A 17 7.45 40.18 -9.88
C VAL A 17 6.77 39.66 -8.62
N SER A 18 6.08 40.52 -7.87
CA SER A 18 5.31 40.11 -6.68
C SER A 18 4.16 39.18 -7.05
N GLY A 19 3.44 39.46 -8.14
CA GLY A 19 2.42 38.57 -8.70
C GLY A 19 2.98 37.19 -9.07
N LEU A 20 4.17 37.13 -9.67
CA LEU A 20 4.83 35.87 -10.03
C LEU A 20 5.29 35.09 -8.80
N ILE A 21 5.80 35.78 -7.77
CA ILE A 21 6.19 35.19 -6.48
C ILE A 21 4.98 34.62 -5.77
N ILE A 22 3.86 35.38 -5.69
CA ILE A 22 2.62 34.90 -5.08
C ILE A 22 2.06 33.71 -5.88
N ARG A 23 2.07 33.79 -7.21
CA ARG A 23 1.69 32.69 -8.10
C ARG A 23 2.54 31.44 -7.85
N TYR A 24 3.83 31.58 -7.55
CA TYR A 24 4.73 30.45 -7.34
C TYR A 24 4.68 29.90 -5.91
N LEU A 25 4.48 30.75 -4.91
CA LEU A 25 4.41 30.35 -3.50
C LEU A 25 3.02 29.82 -3.09
N PHE A 26 1.95 30.41 -3.62
CA PHE A 26 0.57 30.05 -3.26
C PHE A 26 -0.13 29.18 -4.31
N PHE A 27 0.27 29.29 -5.58
CA PHE A 27 -0.30 28.52 -6.69
C PHE A 27 0.76 27.71 -7.46
N GLY A 28 1.96 27.57 -6.89
CA GLY A 28 3.02 26.71 -7.41
C GLY A 28 2.51 25.28 -7.49
N ALA A 29 2.78 24.63 -8.62
CA ALA A 29 2.30 23.29 -8.91
C ALA A 29 2.55 22.32 -7.73
N PRO A 30 1.62 21.39 -7.46
CA PRO A 30 1.91 20.31 -6.52
C PRO A 30 3.23 19.66 -6.93
N SER A 31 4.11 19.47 -5.94
CA SER A 31 5.40 18.79 -6.10
C SER A 31 5.22 17.59 -7.04
N PRO A 32 6.10 17.38 -8.03
CA PRO A 32 5.97 16.23 -8.93
C PRO A 32 5.80 15.00 -8.04
N PRO A 33 4.80 14.13 -8.32
CA PRO A 33 4.49 13.00 -7.47
C PRO A 33 5.79 12.24 -7.25
N GLN A 34 6.27 12.26 -6.00
CA GLN A 34 7.42 11.48 -5.58
C GLN A 34 7.17 10.08 -6.12
N PRO A 35 8.09 9.51 -6.93
CA PRO A 35 7.83 8.26 -7.62
C PRO A 35 7.39 7.27 -6.55
N THR A 36 6.13 6.82 -6.66
CA THR A 36 5.61 5.77 -5.80
C THR A 36 6.61 4.65 -5.95
N ARG A 37 7.36 4.34 -4.87
CA ARG A 37 8.44 3.35 -4.92
C ARG A 37 7.83 2.12 -5.56
N SER A 38 8.29 1.79 -6.77
CA SER A 38 7.75 0.66 -7.49
C SER A 38 7.92 -0.58 -6.59
N PRO A 39 6.95 -1.50 -6.59
CA PRO A 39 7.06 -2.70 -5.77
C PRO A 39 8.38 -3.44 -6.05
N GLU A 40 8.88 -3.38 -7.28
CA GLU A 40 10.20 -3.89 -7.65
C GLU A 40 11.37 -3.16 -6.99
N ALA A 41 11.36 -1.82 -6.94
CA ALA A 41 12.42 -1.06 -6.27
C ALA A 41 12.47 -1.41 -4.77
N PHE A 42 11.32 -1.66 -4.15
CA PHE A 42 11.26 -2.14 -2.78
C PHE A 42 11.90 -3.52 -2.62
N LEU A 43 11.59 -4.48 -3.51
CA LEU A 43 12.20 -5.82 -3.51
C LEU A 43 13.72 -5.77 -3.67
N ARG A 44 14.23 -4.99 -4.63
CA ARG A 44 15.68 -4.82 -4.84
C ARG A 44 16.35 -4.18 -3.63
N SER A 45 15.75 -3.13 -3.06
CA SER A 45 16.30 -2.48 -1.86
C SER A 45 16.36 -3.42 -0.67
N ARG A 46 15.38 -4.34 -0.56
CA ARG A 46 15.35 -5.39 0.47
C ARG A 46 16.46 -6.41 0.26
N GLU A 47 16.74 -6.83 -0.97
CA GLU A 47 17.82 -7.77 -1.26
C GLU A 47 19.19 -7.19 -0.90
N ILE A 48 19.45 -5.93 -1.26
CA ILE A 48 20.67 -5.20 -0.89
C ILE A 48 20.80 -5.08 0.64
N ALA A 49 19.69 -4.80 1.32
CA ALA A 49 19.64 -4.75 2.79
C ALA A 49 20.01 -6.09 3.43
N VAL A 50 19.49 -7.20 2.88
CA VAL A 50 19.79 -8.56 3.36
C VAL A 50 21.28 -8.87 3.21
N GLU A 51 21.87 -8.59 2.04
CA GLU A 51 23.29 -8.84 1.79
C GLU A 51 24.18 -8.08 2.77
N ARG A 52 23.87 -6.81 3.03
CA ARG A 52 24.60 -6.01 4.01
C ARG A 52 24.49 -6.58 5.43
N ILE A 53 23.29 -7.00 5.83
CA ILE A 53 23.09 -7.61 7.16
C ILE A 53 23.83 -8.94 7.26
N GLN A 54 23.83 -9.75 6.20
CA GLN A 54 24.55 -11.02 6.17
C GLN A 54 26.07 -10.84 6.31
N GLN A 55 26.63 -9.77 5.74
CA GLN A 55 28.05 -9.42 5.91
C GLN A 55 28.40 -9.06 7.35
N MET A 56 27.49 -8.40 8.08
CA MET A 56 27.70 -8.03 9.49
C MET A 56 27.39 -9.19 10.45
N PHE A 57 26.42 -10.04 10.11
CA PHE A 57 25.91 -11.13 10.95
C PHE A 57 25.85 -12.43 10.14
N PRO A 58 26.99 -13.10 9.90
CA PRO A 58 27.02 -14.33 9.10
C PRO A 58 26.22 -15.47 9.74
N GLN A 59 26.04 -15.46 11.06
CA GLN A 59 25.23 -16.42 11.81
C GLN A 59 23.71 -16.22 11.68
N ALA A 60 23.25 -15.09 11.13
CA ALA A 60 21.83 -14.83 10.98
C ALA A 60 21.30 -15.44 9.68
N ASP A 61 20.17 -16.15 9.76
CA ASP A 61 19.58 -16.82 8.59
C ASP A 61 18.99 -15.81 7.60
N ARG A 62 19.40 -15.89 6.34
CA ARG A 62 18.86 -15.04 5.25
C ARG A 62 17.33 -14.97 5.22
N ARG A 63 16.65 -16.08 5.49
CA ARG A 63 15.16 -16.19 5.50
C ARG A 63 14.54 -15.35 6.62
N SER A 64 15.13 -15.38 7.81
CA SER A 64 14.70 -14.60 8.97
C SER A 64 14.92 -13.10 8.78
N ILE A 65 16.05 -12.71 8.19
CA ILE A 65 16.35 -11.31 7.85
C ILE A 65 15.35 -10.78 6.82
N LEU A 66 15.06 -11.55 5.76
CA LEU A 66 14.05 -11.20 4.76
C LEU A 66 12.66 -11.00 5.36
N TRP A 67 12.28 -11.87 6.29
CA TRP A 67 11.00 -11.81 6.98
C TRP A 67 10.88 -10.58 7.87
N ASP A 68 11.92 -10.29 8.64
CA ASP A 68 11.93 -9.13 9.54
C ASP A 68 11.97 -7.81 8.74
N LEU A 69 12.77 -7.73 7.68
CA LEU A 69 12.78 -6.59 6.76
C LEU A 69 11.41 -6.39 6.08
N GLN A 70 10.70 -7.47 5.74
CA GLN A 70 9.36 -7.35 5.17
C GLN A 70 8.37 -6.71 6.14
N ARG A 71 8.45 -7.04 7.44
CA ARG A 71 7.58 -6.45 8.47
C ARG A 71 8.00 -5.03 8.86
N ASN A 72 9.30 -4.77 8.87
CA ASN A 72 9.87 -3.49 9.29
C ASN A 72 10.06 -2.49 8.13
N GLY A 73 9.44 -2.75 6.98
CA GLY A 73 9.44 -1.81 5.84
C GLY A 73 10.80 -1.62 5.16
N GLY A 74 11.69 -2.63 5.24
CA GLY A 74 13.02 -2.59 4.65
C GLY A 74 14.06 -1.81 5.48
N ASN A 75 13.77 -1.50 6.74
CA ASN A 75 14.72 -0.81 7.61
C ASN A 75 15.83 -1.76 8.11
N ILE A 76 17.06 -1.47 7.68
CA ILE A 76 18.25 -2.23 8.06
C ILE A 76 18.54 -2.07 9.56
N GLN A 77 18.43 -0.85 10.09
CA GLN A 77 18.83 -0.53 11.46
C GLN A 77 17.96 -1.25 12.49
N SER A 78 16.64 -1.27 12.28
CA SER A 78 15.72 -1.99 13.18
C SER A 78 15.99 -3.49 13.16
N THR A 79 16.37 -4.03 12.00
CA THR A 79 16.68 -5.45 11.85
C THR A 79 18.00 -5.77 12.56
N THR A 80 19.03 -4.92 12.43
CA THR A 80 20.30 -5.10 13.15
C THR A 80 20.16 -5.00 14.66
N GLU A 81 19.39 -4.04 15.17
CA GLU A 81 19.11 -3.92 16.61
C GLU A 81 18.41 -5.16 17.15
N ARG A 82 17.45 -5.71 16.40
CA ARG A 82 16.72 -6.92 16.80
C ARG A 82 17.60 -8.18 16.78
N ILE A 83 18.51 -8.26 15.83
CA ILE A 83 19.53 -9.32 15.79
C ILE A 83 20.43 -9.23 17.02
N LEU A 84 20.94 -8.03 17.35
CA LEU A 84 21.77 -7.80 18.54
C LEU A 84 21.02 -8.10 19.85
N ALA A 85 19.72 -7.78 19.91
CA ALA A 85 18.86 -8.10 21.05
C ALA A 85 18.49 -9.60 21.15
N GLY A 86 18.85 -10.41 20.15
CA GLY A 86 18.49 -11.84 20.10
C GLY A 86 16.98 -12.08 20.01
N ARG A 87 16.23 -11.18 19.36
CA ARG A 87 14.75 -11.24 19.21
C ARG A 87 14.31 -11.42 17.76
N LEU A 88 15.17 -11.97 16.91
CA LEU A 88 14.87 -12.16 15.49
C LEU A 88 13.72 -13.18 15.34
N ASP A 89 12.62 -12.74 14.71
CA ASP A 89 11.41 -13.57 14.61
C ASP A 89 11.59 -14.69 13.59
N THR A 90 11.22 -15.91 13.98
CA THR A 90 11.31 -17.09 13.11
C THR A 90 10.20 -17.04 12.06
N PRO A 91 10.53 -17.02 10.76
CA PRO A 91 9.50 -16.90 9.74
C PRO A 91 8.60 -18.14 9.71
N PRO A 92 7.28 -17.95 9.48
CA PRO A 92 6.35 -19.06 9.30
C PRO A 92 6.78 -19.94 8.12
N VAL A 93 6.42 -21.22 8.14
CA VAL A 93 6.78 -22.20 7.09
C VAL A 93 6.16 -21.83 5.73
N THR A 94 5.08 -21.06 5.73
CA THR A 94 4.44 -20.52 4.53
C THR A 94 5.20 -19.36 3.87
N PHE A 95 6.21 -18.80 4.52
CA PHE A 95 7.04 -17.76 3.93
C PHE A 95 8.04 -18.37 2.95
N GLN A 96 7.70 -18.29 1.66
CA GLN A 96 8.56 -18.70 0.56
C GLN A 96 9.30 -17.46 0.04
N PRO A 97 10.60 -17.30 0.35
CA PRO A 97 11.38 -16.17 -0.16
C PRO A 97 11.52 -16.28 -1.69
N PRO A 98 11.59 -15.13 -2.41
CA PRO A 98 11.91 -15.15 -3.83
C PRO A 98 13.30 -15.80 -4.03
N PRO A 99 13.48 -16.61 -5.10
CA PRO A 99 14.74 -17.29 -5.36
C PRO A 99 15.87 -16.27 -5.56
N PRO A 100 17.09 -16.58 -5.13
CA PRO A 100 18.23 -15.70 -5.30
C PRO A 100 18.52 -15.43 -6.79
N PRO A 101 19.03 -14.24 -7.14
CA PRO A 101 19.40 -13.93 -8.52
C PRO A 101 20.51 -14.88 -8.98
N GLY A 102 20.23 -15.71 -10.00
CA GLY A 102 21.20 -16.64 -10.59
C GLY A 102 20.73 -18.10 -10.73
N GLN A 103 19.59 -18.48 -10.14
CA GLN A 103 18.98 -19.77 -10.41
C GLN A 103 17.92 -19.61 -11.52
N SER A 104 18.17 -20.20 -12.69
CA SER A 104 17.23 -20.28 -13.81
C SER A 104 15.91 -20.89 -13.33
N THR A 105 14.82 -20.15 -13.52
CA THR A 105 13.46 -20.61 -13.28
C THR A 105 13.02 -21.57 -14.39
N PRO A 106 12.24 -22.64 -14.12
CA PRO A 106 11.26 -23.06 -15.10
C PRO A 106 10.24 -21.93 -15.21
N SER A 107 10.06 -21.42 -16.42
CA SER A 107 9.11 -20.38 -16.78
C SER A 107 7.72 -20.66 -16.19
N SER A 108 7.32 -19.89 -15.17
CA SER A 108 5.92 -19.81 -14.80
C SER A 108 5.21 -18.94 -15.83
N SER A 109 4.81 -19.60 -16.92
CA SER A 109 3.84 -19.11 -17.89
C SER A 109 2.66 -18.47 -17.17
N SER A 110 2.24 -17.30 -17.67
CA SER A 110 0.91 -16.71 -17.51
C SER A 110 -0.16 -17.76 -17.23
N ALA A 111 -0.53 -17.90 -15.95
CA ALA A 111 -1.65 -18.74 -15.57
C ALA A 111 -2.94 -18.03 -15.94
N THR A 112 -3.54 -18.51 -17.03
CA THR A 112 -4.98 -18.56 -17.22
C THR A 112 -5.70 -18.86 -15.92
N ALA A 113 -6.88 -18.24 -15.75
CA ALA A 113 -7.79 -18.45 -14.64
C ALA A 113 -7.98 -19.95 -14.34
N SER A 114 -7.21 -20.46 -13.39
CA SER A 114 -7.36 -21.80 -12.86
C SER A 114 -8.46 -21.73 -11.81
N ARG A 115 -9.55 -22.42 -12.13
CA ARG A 115 -10.59 -22.91 -11.22
C ARG A 115 -9.97 -23.17 -9.84
N GLN A 116 -10.42 -22.42 -8.84
CA GLN A 116 -9.94 -22.57 -7.47
C GLN A 116 -10.11 -24.03 -7.02
N PRO A 117 -9.09 -24.66 -6.42
CA PRO A 117 -9.28 -25.94 -5.76
C PRO A 117 -10.23 -25.73 -4.58
N ASP A 118 -11.19 -26.64 -4.41
CA ASP A 118 -12.18 -26.63 -3.34
C ASP A 118 -11.50 -26.40 -1.99
N LYS A 119 -11.64 -25.17 -1.49
CA LYS A 119 -11.12 -24.76 -0.20
C LYS A 119 -11.92 -25.52 0.86
N PRO A 120 -11.28 -26.10 1.91
CA PRO A 120 -12.05 -26.63 3.03
C PRO A 120 -12.98 -25.54 3.52
N ALA A 121 -14.22 -25.89 3.88
CA ALA A 121 -15.32 -24.99 4.25
C ALA A 121 -14.92 -24.00 5.37
N GLN A 122 -14.17 -22.97 5.00
CA GLN A 122 -13.85 -21.85 5.87
C GLN A 122 -15.17 -21.09 6.04
N PRO A 123 -15.57 -20.78 7.28
CA PRO A 123 -16.79 -20.01 7.50
C PRO A 123 -16.70 -18.70 6.71
N ASP A 124 -17.78 -18.37 5.99
CA ASP A 124 -17.88 -17.18 5.16
C ASP A 124 -17.31 -15.93 5.86
N LEU A 125 -16.69 -15.04 5.11
CA LEU A 125 -16.14 -13.80 5.69
C LEU A 125 -17.21 -12.98 6.44
N ILE A 126 -18.48 -13.13 6.03
CA ILE A 126 -19.64 -12.49 6.63
C ILE A 126 -19.91 -13.05 8.03
N THR A 127 -19.81 -14.37 8.22
CA THR A 127 -19.97 -15.00 9.54
C THR A 127 -18.76 -14.73 10.41
N ARG A 128 -17.55 -14.77 9.85
CA ARG A 128 -16.31 -14.48 10.59
C ARG A 128 -16.26 -13.07 11.18
N TYR A 129 -16.84 -12.09 10.49
CA TYR A 129 -16.84 -10.68 10.91
C TYR A 129 -18.22 -10.19 11.37
N ASN A 130 -19.19 -11.08 11.58
CA ASN A 130 -20.55 -10.74 12.01
C ASN A 130 -21.20 -9.62 11.17
N LEU A 131 -21.05 -9.67 9.84
CA LEU A 131 -21.51 -8.65 8.90
C LEU A 131 -22.98 -8.81 8.49
N LYS A 132 -23.74 -9.71 9.14
CA LYS A 132 -25.12 -10.04 8.77
C LYS A 132 -26.06 -8.85 8.95
N ASP A 133 -25.96 -8.13 10.07
CA ASP A 133 -26.84 -7.00 10.40
C ASP A 133 -26.60 -5.78 9.49
N LYS A 134 -25.40 -5.68 8.92
CA LYS A 134 -25.05 -4.64 7.93
C LYS A 134 -25.54 -4.99 6.52
N LEU A 135 -25.98 -6.22 6.27
CA LEU A 135 -26.50 -6.59 4.95
C LEU A 135 -27.85 -5.90 4.68
N ASP A 136 -28.68 -5.75 5.72
CA ASP A 136 -30.03 -5.20 5.61
C ASP A 136 -30.05 -3.67 5.55
N THR A 137 -28.97 -3.00 5.96
CA THR A 137 -28.92 -1.53 6.13
C THR A 137 -28.12 -0.78 5.05
N VAL A 138 -27.35 -1.47 4.20
CA VAL A 138 -26.30 -0.86 3.35
C VAL A 138 -26.77 -0.48 1.93
N SER A 139 -28.05 -0.14 1.76
CA SER A 139 -28.57 0.28 0.45
C SER A 139 -28.23 1.73 0.06
N GLN A 140 -27.53 2.52 0.89
CA GLN A 140 -27.33 3.96 0.65
C GLN A 140 -25.93 4.55 0.86
N GLU A 141 -24.92 3.81 1.32
CA GLU A 141 -23.60 4.39 1.65
C GLU A 141 -22.51 4.00 0.63
N GLU A 142 -22.61 4.46 -0.62
CA GLU A 142 -21.58 4.14 -1.65
C GLU A 142 -20.77 5.32 -2.19
N GLN A 143 -20.88 6.56 -1.66
CA GLN A 143 -20.26 7.71 -2.37
C GLN A 143 -19.27 8.64 -1.63
N ASP A 144 -19.02 8.52 -0.32
CA ASP A 144 -18.20 9.54 0.40
C ASP A 144 -16.88 9.07 1.05
N ALA A 145 -16.12 8.18 0.40
CA ALA A 145 -14.82 7.73 0.92
C ALA A 145 -13.60 8.04 0.04
N LYS A 146 -13.72 8.96 -0.92
CA LYS A 146 -12.56 9.45 -1.69
C LYS A 146 -11.77 10.48 -0.87
N GLY A 147 -10.66 10.05 -0.27
CA GLY A 147 -9.53 10.94 0.03
C GLY A 147 -9.12 11.15 1.48
N LYS A 148 -9.71 10.46 2.47
CA LYS A 148 -9.20 10.55 3.85
C LYS A 148 -7.94 9.69 3.98
N GLY A 149 -6.79 10.35 4.05
CA GLY A 149 -5.51 9.73 4.44
C GLY A 149 -5.65 9.00 5.77
N TRP A 150 -4.75 8.05 6.00
CA TRP A 150 -4.73 7.25 7.23
C TRP A 150 -4.59 8.17 8.47
N SER A 151 -5.43 8.03 9.50
CA SER A 151 -5.38 8.90 10.68
C SER A 151 -4.14 8.66 11.57
N SER A 152 -3.63 9.72 12.21
CA SER A 152 -2.49 9.63 13.14
C SER A 152 -2.85 8.85 14.40
N ASN A 153 -4.08 9.02 14.92
CA ASN A 153 -4.59 8.33 16.10
C ASN A 153 -4.82 6.84 15.83
N ARG A 154 -4.30 5.98 16.71
CA ARG A 154 -4.32 4.51 16.55
C ARG A 154 -5.73 3.94 16.46
N ASP A 155 -6.64 4.39 17.31
CA ASP A 155 -7.99 3.82 17.42
C ASP A 155 -8.86 4.20 16.21
N GLU A 156 -8.82 5.46 15.79
CA GLU A 156 -9.48 5.93 14.56
C GLU A 156 -8.95 5.20 13.31
N ARG A 157 -7.65 4.93 13.31
CA ARG A 157 -6.94 4.18 12.27
C ARG A 157 -7.44 2.73 12.20
N GLN A 158 -7.60 2.09 13.35
CA GLN A 158 -8.14 0.73 13.41
C GLN A 158 -9.61 0.70 12.99
N ALA A 159 -10.42 1.64 13.46
CA ALA A 159 -11.84 1.75 13.09
C ALA A 159 -12.03 1.98 11.59
N SER A 160 -11.26 2.89 10.99
CA SER A 160 -11.34 3.17 9.55
C SER A 160 -10.92 1.98 8.68
N LEU A 161 -9.90 1.23 9.09
CA LEU A 161 -9.52 0.00 8.39
C LEU A 161 -10.56 -1.11 8.51
N GLN A 162 -11.14 -1.29 9.70
CA GLN A 162 -12.22 -2.24 9.90
C GLN A 162 -13.40 -1.90 9.01
N ARG A 163 -13.80 -0.62 8.95
CA ARG A 163 -14.86 -0.15 8.06
C ARG A 163 -14.57 -0.44 6.59
N ARG A 164 -13.38 -0.09 6.09
CA ARG A 164 -12.99 -0.37 4.69
C ARG A 164 -12.97 -1.86 4.36
N ARG A 165 -12.53 -2.70 5.31
CA ARG A 165 -12.53 -4.16 5.15
C ARG A 165 -13.96 -4.69 5.07
N ASP A 166 -14.83 -4.25 5.97
CA ASP A 166 -16.23 -4.66 6.01
C ASP A 166 -16.95 -4.27 4.69
N GLU A 167 -16.76 -3.04 4.22
CA GLU A 167 -17.29 -2.54 2.94
C GLU A 167 -16.80 -3.39 1.75
N MET A 168 -15.50 -3.71 1.71
CA MET A 168 -14.93 -4.55 0.66
C MET A 168 -15.55 -5.95 0.62
N ILE A 169 -15.81 -6.55 1.79
CA ILE A 169 -16.42 -7.89 1.87
C ILE A 169 -17.85 -7.86 1.32
N LEU A 170 -18.62 -6.82 1.67
CA LEU A 170 -20.00 -6.66 1.18
C LEU A 170 -20.03 -6.41 -0.33
N ALA A 171 -19.17 -5.53 -0.85
CA ALA A 171 -19.06 -5.24 -2.27
C ALA A 171 -18.63 -6.48 -3.07
N ALA A 172 -17.68 -7.27 -2.54
CA ALA A 172 -17.24 -8.51 -3.16
C ALA A 172 -18.39 -9.52 -3.27
N ARG A 173 -19.22 -9.64 -2.23
CA ARG A 173 -20.43 -10.48 -2.24
C ARG A 173 -21.39 -10.05 -3.34
N ARG A 174 -21.77 -8.76 -3.39
CA ARG A 174 -22.66 -8.22 -4.44
C ARG A 174 -22.14 -8.52 -5.84
N LYS A 175 -20.84 -8.31 -6.06
CA LYS A 175 -20.19 -8.59 -7.35
C LYS A 175 -20.22 -10.08 -7.71
N MET A 176 -20.12 -10.98 -6.71
CA MET A 176 -20.20 -12.42 -6.92
C MET A 176 -21.62 -12.87 -7.23
N GLU A 177 -22.62 -12.38 -6.49
CA GLU A 177 -24.04 -12.63 -6.74
C GLU A 177 -24.47 -12.16 -8.14
N ALA A 178 -24.06 -10.96 -8.56
CA ALA A 178 -24.32 -10.45 -9.91
C ALA A 178 -23.68 -11.30 -11.01
N LYS A 179 -22.46 -11.81 -10.78
CA LYS A 179 -21.78 -12.72 -11.72
C LYS A 179 -22.50 -14.07 -11.83
N LEU A 180 -22.90 -14.66 -10.71
CA LEU A 180 -23.66 -15.92 -10.71
C LEU A 180 -25.01 -15.77 -11.42
N ALA A 181 -25.70 -14.64 -11.23
CA ALA A 181 -26.94 -14.34 -11.93
C ALA A 181 -26.72 -14.23 -13.46
N ALA A 182 -25.66 -13.55 -13.89
CA ALA A 182 -25.31 -13.43 -15.30
C ALA A 182 -24.91 -14.78 -15.93
N GLU A 183 -24.13 -15.60 -15.21
CA GLU A 183 -23.74 -16.94 -15.66
C GLU A 183 -24.95 -17.88 -15.78
N LYS A 184 -25.86 -17.83 -14.80
CA LYS A 184 -27.11 -18.60 -14.83
C LYS A 184 -28.02 -18.17 -15.99
N ALA A 185 -28.07 -16.88 -16.34
CA ALA A 185 -28.79 -16.40 -17.51
C ALA A 185 -28.13 -16.85 -18.83
N ALA A 186 -26.80 -16.87 -18.89
CA ALA A 186 -26.06 -17.31 -20.07
C ALA A 186 -26.08 -18.83 -20.30
N GLN A 187 -26.21 -19.65 -19.26
CA GLN A 187 -26.36 -21.11 -19.37
C GLN A 187 -27.80 -21.56 -19.68
N GLY A 188 -28.78 -20.66 -19.56
CA GLY A 188 -30.20 -20.93 -19.82
C GLY A 188 -30.70 -20.45 -21.19
N SER A 189 -29.78 -20.01 -22.08
CA SER A 189 -30.05 -19.62 -23.48
C SER A 189 -29.36 -20.59 -24.43
#